data_AF-A0A0D1DZX5-F1
#
_entry.id   AF-A0A0D1DZX5-F1
#
_cell.length_a   1.000
_cell.length_b   1.000
_cell.length_c   1.000
_cell.angle_alpha   90.00
_cell.angle_beta   90.00
_cell.angle_gamma   90.00
#
_symmetry.space_group_name_H-M   'P 1'
#
loop_
_entity.id
_entity.type
_entity.pdbx_description
1 polymer ?
#
loop_
_entity_poly.entity_id
_entity_poly.type
_entity_poly.pdbx_seq_one_letter_code
_entity_poly.pdbx_strand_id
1 'polypeptide(L)'
;MRMTLTQLTLCVFSLIWLTTGMPVNPMTPIVANSEEVVRFLWDEVQHGRIYKTLPPPYTMYQGDWNTFLYSRGQDVVYNFFGPRKNYNRGDLMHQARREFIGLVKGEDQFSAILFEDGPNPRKRVSERLVQEFAERQQRLRASLAARRQEWGRDLSLGIESKRPRS
;
A
#
# COMPACT_ATOMS: atom_id res chain seq x y z
N MET A 1 -21.91 48.49 -48.85
CA MET A 1 -21.62 47.05 -49.00
C MET A 1 -21.52 46.43 -47.62
N ARG A 2 -22.41 45.48 -47.33
CA ARG A 2 -22.43 44.64 -46.12
C ARG A 2 -21.65 43.36 -46.43
N MET A 3 -20.71 42.96 -45.56
CA MET A 3 -20.14 41.60 -45.45
C MET A 3 -19.90 41.37 -43.95
N THR A 4 -20.87 40.85 -43.20
CA THR A 4 -21.11 39.44 -42.84
C THR A 4 -20.04 38.83 -41.94
N LEU A 5 -20.30 39.00 -40.64
CA LEU A 5 -20.14 38.08 -39.53
C LEU A 5 -20.13 36.59 -39.96
N THR A 6 -19.03 35.87 -39.72
CA THR A 6 -18.95 34.43 -39.38
C THR A 6 -17.47 34.02 -39.31
N GLN A 7 -17.12 33.09 -38.42
CA GLN A 7 -15.76 32.57 -38.16
C GLN A 7 -14.93 33.26 -37.06
N LEU A 8 -15.54 33.45 -35.89
CA LEU A 8 -14.79 33.61 -34.64
C LEU A 8 -15.42 32.69 -33.58
N THR A 9 -15.41 31.40 -33.86
CA THR A 9 -15.91 30.34 -32.98
C THR A 9 -15.23 29.07 -33.43
N LEU A 10 -14.11 28.72 -32.79
CA LEU A 10 -13.47 27.38 -32.71
C LEU A 10 -11.95 27.51 -32.50
N CYS A 11 -11.54 28.01 -31.34
CA CYS A 11 -10.18 27.81 -30.81
C CYS A 11 -10.21 27.56 -29.28
N VAL A 12 -11.20 26.82 -28.79
CA VAL A 12 -11.32 26.46 -27.35
C VAL A 12 -11.29 24.94 -27.11
N PHE A 13 -11.20 24.15 -28.17
CA PHE A 13 -11.02 22.69 -28.14
C PHE A 13 -9.92 22.43 -29.18
N SER A 14 -8.72 21.92 -28.90
CA SER A 14 -8.38 20.86 -27.96
C SER A 14 -6.86 20.90 -27.74
N LEU A 15 -6.40 21.57 -26.67
CA LEU A 15 -5.11 21.23 -26.06
C LEU A 15 -5.38 20.07 -25.10
N ILE A 16 -5.71 18.90 -25.66
CA ILE A 16 -5.57 17.63 -24.96
C ILE A 16 -4.05 17.46 -24.87
N TRP A 17 -3.47 17.97 -23.79
CA TRP A 17 -2.15 17.59 -23.36
C TRP A 17 -2.17 16.06 -23.25
N LEU A 18 -1.59 15.37 -24.22
CA LEU A 18 -1.09 14.01 -24.01
C LEU A 18 0.03 14.17 -22.97
N THR A 19 -0.34 14.25 -21.69
CA THR A 19 0.51 13.72 -20.66
C THR A 19 0.55 12.22 -20.97
N THR A 20 1.65 11.77 -21.58
CA THR A 20 1.98 10.35 -21.58
C THR A 20 2.19 9.98 -20.12
N GLY A 21 1.08 9.71 -19.42
CA GLY A 21 1.05 9.19 -18.08
C GLY A 21 1.90 7.93 -18.10
N MET A 22 2.93 7.91 -17.27
CA MET A 22 3.83 6.77 -17.15
C MET A 22 3.02 5.49 -16.94
N PRO A 23 3.53 4.32 -17.34
CA PRO A 23 2.87 3.05 -17.07
C PRO A 23 2.77 2.83 -15.55
N VAL A 24 1.62 3.19 -15.00
CA VAL A 24 1.24 2.89 -13.61
C VAL A 24 0.95 1.40 -13.55
N ASN A 25 1.57 0.69 -12.61
CA ASN A 25 1.23 -0.72 -12.42
C ASN A 25 -0.23 -0.80 -11.95
N PRO A 26 -1.07 -1.60 -12.62
CA PRO A 26 -2.48 -1.67 -12.27
C PRO A 26 -2.61 -2.16 -10.83
N MET A 27 -3.49 -1.50 -10.09
CA MET A 27 -3.76 -1.86 -8.70
C MET A 27 -4.31 -3.29 -8.64
N THR A 28 -3.68 -4.15 -7.83
CA THR A 28 -4.12 -5.53 -7.68
C THR A 28 -5.51 -5.60 -7.03
N PRO A 29 -6.33 -6.63 -7.30
CA PRO A 29 -7.67 -6.73 -6.71
C PRO A 29 -7.67 -6.70 -5.18
N ILE A 30 -6.63 -7.24 -4.55
CA ILE A 30 -6.50 -7.23 -3.08
C ILE A 30 -6.29 -5.81 -2.54
N VAL A 31 -5.46 -5.00 -3.21
CA VAL A 31 -5.23 -3.59 -2.86
C VAL A 31 -6.46 -2.75 -3.20
N ALA A 32 -7.08 -2.96 -4.35
CA ALA A 32 -8.26 -2.21 -4.80
C ALA A 32 -9.45 -2.36 -3.84
N ASN A 33 -9.63 -3.54 -3.25
CA ASN A 33 -10.69 -3.82 -2.27
C ASN A 33 -10.25 -3.63 -0.81
N SER A 34 -9.08 -3.02 -0.57
CA SER A 34 -8.56 -2.77 0.78
C SER A 34 -8.95 -1.39 1.31
N GLU A 35 -8.57 -1.14 2.56
CA GLU A 35 -8.72 0.17 3.21
C GLU A 35 -8.08 1.29 2.40
N GLU A 36 -8.54 2.52 2.65
CA GLU A 36 -8.02 3.72 2.03
C GLU A 36 -6.50 3.87 2.21
N VAL A 37 -5.97 3.57 3.40
CA VAL A 37 -4.52 3.63 3.67
C VAL A 37 -3.70 2.72 2.75
N VAL A 38 -4.22 1.54 2.41
CA VAL A 38 -3.53 0.58 1.54
C VAL A 38 -3.54 1.09 0.09
N ARG A 39 -4.67 1.63 -0.36
CA ARG A 39 -4.79 2.24 -1.70
C ARG A 39 -3.90 3.48 -1.82
N PHE A 40 -3.85 4.31 -0.78
CA PHE A 40 -2.94 5.44 -0.68
C PHE A 40 -1.48 5.00 -0.78
N LEU A 41 -1.05 4.03 0.02
CA LEU A 41 0.32 3.52 -0.03
C LEU A 41 0.69 2.96 -1.41
N TRP A 42 -0.25 2.28 -2.08
CA TRP A 42 -0.03 1.80 -3.44
C TRP A 42 0.20 2.97 -4.41
N ASP A 43 -0.66 3.99 -4.35
CA ASP A 43 -0.56 5.16 -5.21
C ASP A 43 0.78 5.90 -5.02
N GLU A 44 1.20 6.11 -3.77
CA GLU A 44 2.50 6.74 -3.47
C GLU A 44 3.67 5.92 -4.01
N VAL A 45 3.58 4.58 -3.97
CA VAL A 45 4.58 3.70 -4.57
C VAL A 45 4.62 3.86 -6.08
N GLN A 46 3.48 4.11 -6.72
CA GLN A 46 3.46 4.43 -8.15
C GLN A 46 4.14 5.78 -8.45
N HIS A 47 4.06 6.73 -7.51
CA HIS A 47 4.72 8.05 -7.55
C HIS A 47 6.15 8.06 -6.99
N GLY A 48 6.81 6.90 -6.87
CA GLY A 48 8.22 6.86 -6.51
C GLY A 48 8.50 6.94 -5.00
N ARG A 49 7.51 6.67 -4.14
CA ARG A 49 7.64 6.86 -2.69
C ARG A 49 7.01 5.73 -1.89
N ILE A 50 7.65 5.34 -0.78
CA ILE A 50 7.02 4.51 0.24
C ILE A 50 7.20 5.13 1.62
N TYR A 51 6.09 5.28 2.35
CA TYR A 51 6.10 5.84 3.69
C TYR A 51 6.47 4.79 4.74
N LYS A 52 7.43 5.16 5.59
CA LYS A 52 7.65 4.52 6.90
C LYS A 52 6.67 5.10 7.92
N THR A 53 6.60 6.43 7.97
CA THR A 53 5.67 7.17 8.82
C THR A 53 4.55 7.72 7.95
N LEU A 54 3.33 7.24 8.20
CA LEU A 54 2.13 7.62 7.48
C LEU A 54 1.80 9.10 7.72
N PRO A 55 1.24 9.80 6.72
CA PRO A 55 0.84 11.19 6.88
C PRO A 55 -0.36 11.33 7.83
N PRO A 56 -0.67 12.54 8.33
CA PRO A 56 -1.68 12.78 9.35
C PRO A 56 -3.04 12.07 9.15
N PRO A 57 -3.62 12.04 7.94
CA PRO A 57 -4.91 11.37 7.71
C PRO A 57 -4.91 9.86 8.02
N TYR A 58 -3.74 9.21 8.01
CA TYR A 58 -3.59 7.76 8.18
C TYR A 58 -2.84 7.39 9.46
N THR A 59 -2.62 8.33 10.37
CA THR A 59 -1.90 8.09 11.64
C THR A 59 -2.53 6.98 12.49
N MET A 60 -3.86 6.82 12.43
CA MET A 60 -4.56 5.71 13.11
C MET A 60 -4.09 4.32 12.65
N TYR A 61 -3.55 4.19 11.43
CA TYR A 61 -3.03 2.94 10.88
C TYR A 61 -1.53 2.75 11.12
N GLN A 62 -0.84 3.74 11.72
CA GLN A 62 0.61 3.70 11.92
C GLN A 62 1.04 2.49 12.76
N GLY A 63 0.27 2.13 13.79
CA GLY A 63 0.56 0.98 14.65
C GLY A 63 0.54 -0.33 13.87
N ASP A 64 -0.49 -0.54 13.05
CA ASP A 64 -0.63 -1.73 12.20
C ASP A 64 0.45 -1.79 11.12
N TRP A 65 0.74 -0.65 10.49
CA TRP A 65 1.78 -0.54 9.48
C TRP A 65 3.16 -0.86 10.06
N ASN A 66 3.52 -0.26 11.20
CA ASN A 66 4.76 -0.57 11.91
C ASN A 66 4.83 -2.04 12.27
N THR A 67 3.76 -2.58 12.88
CA THR A 67 3.72 -4.00 13.27
C THR A 67 3.92 -4.90 12.06
N PHE A 68 3.31 -4.57 10.91
CA PHE A 68 3.54 -5.27 9.66
C PHE A 68 5.00 -5.22 9.21
N LEU A 69 5.57 -4.02 9.12
CA LEU A 69 6.95 -3.83 8.70
C LEU A 69 7.88 -4.69 9.56
N TYR A 70 7.84 -4.53 10.88
CA TYR A 70 8.72 -5.24 11.83
C TYR A 70 8.61 -6.76 11.77
N SER A 71 7.40 -7.30 11.57
CA SER A 71 7.19 -8.75 11.63
C SER A 71 7.36 -9.44 10.28
N ARG A 72 6.66 -8.97 9.25
CA ARG A 72 6.58 -9.64 7.94
C ARG A 72 7.26 -8.86 6.83
N GLY A 73 7.35 -7.53 6.96
CA GLY A 73 8.04 -6.69 5.98
C GLY A 73 9.51 -7.09 5.81
N GLN A 74 10.17 -7.52 6.88
CA GLN A 74 11.57 -7.95 6.82
C GLN A 74 11.76 -9.18 5.92
N ASP A 75 10.86 -10.16 6.05
CA ASP A 75 10.88 -11.37 5.23
C ASP A 75 10.61 -11.06 3.76
N VAL A 76 9.70 -10.13 3.47
CA VAL A 76 9.43 -9.66 2.10
C VAL A 76 10.70 -9.09 1.47
N VAL A 77 11.40 -8.21 2.19
CA VAL A 77 12.65 -7.58 1.70
C VAL A 77 13.74 -8.64 1.50
N TYR A 78 13.91 -9.57 2.45
CA TYR A 78 14.92 -10.63 2.31
C TYR A 78 14.63 -11.61 1.20
N ASN A 79 13.38 -12.02 1.01
CA ASN A 79 13.01 -12.94 -0.06
C ASN A 79 13.15 -12.27 -1.44
N PHE A 80 12.85 -10.96 -1.54
CA PHE A 80 12.98 -10.22 -2.79
C PHE A 80 14.45 -10.05 -3.22
N PHE A 81 15.30 -9.60 -2.30
CA PHE A 81 16.72 -9.34 -2.57
C PHE A 81 17.62 -10.56 -2.31
N GLY A 82 17.08 -11.74 -2.02
CA GLY A 82 17.86 -12.96 -1.83
C GLY A 82 18.99 -12.92 -0.76
N PRO A 83 19.86 -13.96 -0.76
CA PRO A 83 20.94 -14.08 0.20
C PRO A 83 22.08 -13.09 -0.07
N ARG A 84 22.68 -12.58 1.01
CA ARG A 84 23.80 -11.60 1.01
C ARG A 84 25.03 -12.02 0.19
N LYS A 85 25.23 -13.31 -0.04
CA LYS A 85 26.46 -13.89 -0.62
C LYS A 85 26.64 -13.61 -2.11
N ASN A 86 25.60 -13.17 -2.82
CA ASN A 86 25.61 -13.12 -4.30
C ASN A 86 25.87 -11.72 -4.88
N TYR A 87 26.21 -10.73 -4.06
CA TYR A 87 26.22 -9.34 -4.49
C TYR A 87 27.59 -8.69 -4.23
N ASN A 88 28.16 -8.06 -5.26
CA ASN A 88 29.40 -7.28 -5.14
C ASN A 88 29.15 -6.01 -4.33
N ARG A 89 30.12 -5.57 -3.51
CA ARG A 89 29.99 -4.48 -2.52
C ARG A 89 29.54 -3.11 -3.08
N GLY A 90 29.50 -2.94 -4.40
CA GLY A 90 28.99 -1.75 -5.12
C GLY A 90 27.66 -1.95 -5.87
N ASP A 91 26.95 -3.06 -5.66
CA ASP A 91 25.69 -3.36 -6.34
C ASP A 91 24.53 -2.52 -5.77
N LEU A 92 23.76 -1.87 -6.65
CA LEU A 92 22.53 -1.12 -6.33
C LEU A 92 21.54 -1.97 -5.51
N MET A 93 21.54 -3.29 -5.71
CA MET A 93 20.72 -4.24 -4.95
C MET A 93 21.10 -4.30 -3.47
N HIS A 94 22.39 -4.26 -3.15
CA HIS A 94 22.85 -4.24 -1.75
C HIS A 94 22.48 -2.95 -1.04
N GLN A 95 22.60 -1.81 -1.75
CA GLN A 95 22.22 -0.52 -1.20
C GLN A 95 20.71 -0.47 -0.94
N ALA A 96 19.90 -0.81 -1.94
CA ALA A 96 18.44 -0.88 -1.81
C ALA A 96 18.03 -1.79 -0.65
N ARG A 97 18.63 -2.98 -0.52
CA ARG A 97 18.38 -3.89 0.60
C ARG A 97 18.68 -3.24 1.95
N ARG A 98 19.80 -2.53 2.10
CA ARG A 98 20.14 -1.86 3.37
C ARG A 98 19.12 -0.79 3.75
N GLU A 99 18.72 0.04 2.78
CA GLU A 99 17.73 1.10 3.01
C GLU A 99 16.37 0.51 3.44
N PHE A 100 15.88 -0.52 2.75
CA PHE A 100 14.63 -1.18 3.12
C PHE A 100 14.70 -1.88 4.47
N ILE A 101 15.85 -2.46 4.83
CA ILE A 101 16.04 -3.03 6.17
C ILE A 101 16.04 -1.94 7.24
N GLY A 102 16.64 -0.77 6.99
CA GLY A 102 16.57 0.38 7.88
C GLY A 102 15.13 0.88 8.08
N LEU A 103 14.35 0.95 6.99
CA LEU A 103 12.92 1.31 7.04
C LEU A 103 12.13 0.30 7.89
N VAL A 104 12.30 -0.98 7.59
CA VAL A 104 11.54 -2.06 8.23
C VAL A 104 11.87 -2.19 9.72
N LYS A 105 13.13 -2.01 10.09
CA LYS A 105 13.60 -2.09 11.48
C LYS A 105 13.39 -0.81 12.27
N GLY A 106 12.81 0.22 11.67
CA GLY A 106 12.63 1.48 12.39
C GLY A 106 13.92 2.28 12.58
N GLU A 107 15.07 1.79 12.12
CA GLU A 107 16.40 2.39 12.33
C GLU A 107 16.57 3.69 11.52
N ASP A 108 15.84 3.83 10.41
CA ASP A 108 15.98 4.99 9.53
C ASP A 108 15.28 6.24 10.09
N GLN A 109 15.91 7.42 10.00
CA GLN A 109 15.31 8.67 10.47
C GLN A 109 14.28 9.25 9.49
N PHE A 110 14.30 8.79 8.24
CA PHE A 110 13.40 9.31 7.21
C PHE A 110 11.97 8.78 7.35
N SER A 111 11.00 9.66 7.08
CA SER A 111 9.57 9.31 7.07
C SER A 111 9.15 8.54 5.82
N ALA A 112 9.94 8.61 4.74
CA ALA A 112 9.69 7.91 3.50
C ALA A 112 11.00 7.60 2.75
N ILE A 113 11.00 6.52 1.97
CA ILE A 113 12.02 6.24 0.97
C ILE A 113 11.53 6.76 -0.37
N LEU A 114 12.39 7.51 -1.06
CA LEU A 114 12.19 7.96 -2.42
C LEU A 114 12.96 7.06 -3.38
N PHE A 115 12.40 6.87 -4.57
CA PHE A 115 13.04 6.13 -5.64
C PHE A 115 12.66 6.71 -7.00
N GLU A 116 13.64 6.71 -7.90
CA GLU A 116 13.48 7.23 -9.26
C GLU A 116 12.53 6.37 -10.10
N ASP A 117 11.93 7.02 -11.09
CA ASP A 117 11.05 6.39 -12.08
C ASP A 117 11.80 5.37 -12.95
N GLY A 118 11.07 4.37 -13.43
CA GLY A 118 11.58 3.29 -14.28
C GLY A 118 11.72 1.94 -13.58
N PRO A 119 12.43 0.97 -14.20
CA PRO A 119 12.62 -0.36 -13.64
C PRO A 119 13.45 -0.33 -12.35
N ASN A 120 12.78 -0.07 -11.23
CA ASN A 120 13.42 0.12 -9.95
C ASN A 120 13.12 -1.08 -9.02
N PRO A 121 14.14 -1.83 -8.54
CA PRO A 121 13.92 -2.88 -7.56
C PRO A 121 13.24 -2.36 -6.29
N ARG A 122 13.46 -1.08 -5.94
CA ARG A 122 12.81 -0.40 -4.81
C ARG A 122 11.32 -0.24 -5.01
N LYS A 123 10.88 0.09 -6.23
CA LYS A 123 9.46 0.16 -6.58
C LYS A 123 8.81 -1.22 -6.42
N ARG A 124 9.41 -2.25 -7.02
CA ARG A 124 8.88 -3.62 -6.97
C ARG A 124 8.78 -4.20 -5.56
N VAL A 125 9.80 -4.01 -4.71
CA VAL A 125 9.72 -4.46 -3.31
C VAL A 125 8.69 -3.65 -2.52
N SER A 126 8.53 -2.36 -2.81
CA SER A 126 7.50 -1.50 -2.19
C SER A 126 6.09 -1.96 -2.57
N GLU A 127 5.84 -2.24 -3.85
CA GLU A 127 4.57 -2.80 -4.33
C GLU A 127 4.26 -4.12 -3.60
N ARG A 128 5.28 -4.98 -3.44
CA ARG A 128 5.12 -6.24 -2.72
C ARG A 128 4.82 -6.04 -1.23
N LEU A 129 5.47 -5.07 -0.58
CA LEU A 129 5.19 -4.74 0.83
C LEU A 129 3.74 -4.28 1.00
N VAL A 130 3.25 -3.38 0.14
CA VAL A 130 1.86 -2.90 0.19
C VAL A 130 0.87 -4.03 -0.05
N GLN A 131 1.15 -4.92 -1.01
CA GLN A 131 0.30 -6.08 -1.28
C GLN A 131 0.23 -7.05 -0.08
N GLU A 132 1.37 -7.38 0.53
CA GLU A 132 1.40 -8.27 1.72
C GLU A 132 0.74 -7.62 2.95
N PHE A 133 0.78 -6.29 3.05
CA PHE A 133 0.04 -5.56 4.08
C PHE A 133 -1.48 -5.62 3.85
N ALA A 134 -1.92 -5.45 2.60
CA ALA A 134 -3.31 -5.62 2.19
C ALA A 134 -3.83 -7.02 2.57
N GLU A 135 -3.06 -8.05 2.23
CA GLU A 135 -3.36 -9.45 2.58
C GLU A 135 -3.48 -9.67 4.08
N ARG A 136 -2.53 -9.12 4.86
CA ARG A 136 -2.57 -9.23 6.31
C ARG A 136 -3.83 -8.58 6.89
N GLN A 137 -4.18 -7.37 6.45
CA GLN A 137 -5.36 -6.66 6.93
C GLN A 137 -6.64 -7.46 6.67
N GLN A 138 -6.77 -8.04 5.47
CA GLN A 138 -7.92 -8.90 5.15
C GLN A 138 -8.00 -10.13 6.05
N ARG A 139 -6.87 -10.82 6.30
CA ARG A 139 -6.83 -11.99 7.18
C ARG A 139 -7.21 -11.63 8.62
N LEU A 140 -6.69 -10.50 9.13
CA LEU A 140 -7.02 -10.03 10.48
C LEU A 140 -8.52 -9.72 10.60
N ARG A 141 -9.10 -9.01 9.64
CA ARG A 141 -10.54 -8.71 9.61
C ARG A 141 -11.39 -9.97 9.56
N ALA A 142 -11.03 -10.93 8.72
CA ALA A 142 -11.70 -12.22 8.65
C ALA A 142 -11.66 -12.96 10.00
N SER A 143 -10.50 -12.99 10.66
CA SER A 143 -10.35 -13.64 11.97
C SER A 143 -11.17 -12.96 13.08
N LEU A 144 -11.24 -11.62 13.07
CA LEU A 144 -12.04 -10.86 14.02
C LEU A 144 -13.55 -11.00 13.78
N ALA A 145 -13.96 -11.15 12.52
CA ALA A 145 -15.35 -11.43 12.17
C ALA A 145 -15.77 -12.82 12.67
N ALA A 146 -14.94 -13.84 12.46
CA ALA A 146 -15.19 -15.19 12.95
C ALA A 146 -15.31 -15.23 14.47
N ARG A 147 -14.37 -14.61 15.20
CA ARG A 147 -14.39 -14.56 16.66
C ARG A 147 -15.63 -13.84 17.21
N ARG A 148 -16.10 -12.78 16.53
CA ARG A 148 -17.34 -12.09 16.91
C ARG A 148 -18.58 -12.97 16.73
N GLN A 149 -18.61 -13.80 15.69
CA GLN A 149 -19.70 -14.76 15.48
C GLN A 149 -19.72 -15.85 16.55
N GLU A 150 -18.54 -16.36 16.95
CA GLU A 150 -18.41 -17.34 18.04
C GLU A 150 -18.93 -16.77 19.37
N TRP A 151 -18.45 -15.58 19.75
CA TRP A 151 -18.93 -14.91 20.97
C TRP A 151 -20.43 -14.61 20.94
N GLY A 152 -20.99 -14.25 19.78
CA GLY A 152 -22.43 -14.07 19.63
C GLY A 152 -23.22 -15.34 19.91
N ARG A 153 -22.74 -16.50 19.43
CA ARG A 153 -23.37 -17.81 19.67
C ARG A 153 -23.31 -18.20 21.14
N ASP A 154 -22.17 -18.03 21.79
CA ASP A 154 -22.00 -18.35 23.22
C ASP A 154 -22.95 -17.53 24.10
N LEU A 155 -23.11 -16.23 23.81
CA LEU A 155 -24.06 -15.37 24.53
C LEU A 155 -25.52 -15.78 24.30
N SER A 156 -25.88 -16.20 23.08
CA SER A 156 -27.24 -16.69 22.78
C SER A 156 -27.59 -17.98 23.52
N LEU A 157 -26.64 -18.91 23.66
CA LEU A 157 -26.85 -20.18 24.38
C LEU A 157 -27.04 -19.98 25.89
N GLY A 158 -26.39 -18.97 26.48
CA GLY A 158 -26.57 -18.62 27.89
C GLY A 158 -27.97 -18.10 28.23
N ILE A 159 -28.64 -17.43 27.29
CA ILE A 159 -29.98 -16.84 27.47
C ILE A 159 -31.08 -17.92 27.42
N GLU A 160 -30.94 -18.93 26.55
CA GLU A 160 -31.91 -20.03 26.41
C GLU A 160 -31.99 -20.90 27.68
N SER A 161 -30.86 -21.10 28.38
CA SER A 161 -30.79 -21.95 29.59
C SER A 161 -31.49 -21.38 30.83
N LYS A 162 -31.83 -20.07 30.82
CA LYS A 162 -32.35 -19.34 31.99
C LYS A 162 -33.87 -19.20 32.02
N ARG A 163 -34.61 -19.82 31.10
CA ARG A 163 -36.09 -19.86 31.19
C ARG A 163 -36.52 -20.88 32.25
N PRO A 164 -37.13 -20.46 33.37
CA PRO A 164 -37.71 -21.41 34.32
C PRO A 164 -38.81 -22.19 33.61
N ARG A 165 -38.74 -23.53 33.65
CA ARG A 165 -39.86 -24.39 33.30
C ARG A 165 -40.92 -24.20 34.38
N SER A 166 -42.00 -23.51 34.02
CA SER A 166 -43.25 -23.48 34.76
C SER A 166 -43.92 -24.84 34.75
#